data_AF-N2BA89-F1
#
_entry.id   AF-N2BA89-F1
#
_cell.length_a   1.000
_cell.length_b   1.000
_cell.length_c   1.000
_cell.angle_alpha   90.00
_cell.angle_beta   90.00
_cell.angle_gamma   90.00
#
_symmetry.space_group_name_H-M   'P 1'
#
loop_
_entity.id
_entity.type
_entity.pdbx_description
1 polymer ?
#
loop_
_entity_poly.entity_id
_entity_poly.type
_entity_poly.pdbx_seq_one_letter_code
_entity_poly.pdbx_strand_id
1 'polypeptide(L)'
;MTNKDKYKKAFSTLHASDNISLEVEIMEKNRHLYRMKKVVAACAAVAVVFGSMTVAYAADLGGFRKVITSWFHGEQAQWNVTENETGSYSYTYTDENGEMHEGSGGGVAIDEDGSEIPLSAEEVMENVGNEVETDEDGNIWFYYYDKKFNITDLFDENDVCKAAFEYEGKTVYFVVGGMKGETAVPGSYSLEYGMEVPQDVENYTMIR
;
A
#
# COMPACT_ATOMS: atom_id res chain seq x y z
N MET A 1 21.84 22.00 41.46
CA MET A 1 21.64 21.70 40.02
C MET A 1 20.22 21.26 39.81
N THR A 2 19.50 21.88 38.88
CA THR A 2 18.12 21.51 38.53
C THR A 2 18.11 20.43 37.44
N ASN A 3 17.02 19.67 37.29
CA ASN A 3 16.91 18.64 36.25
C ASN A 3 17.20 19.21 34.85
N LYS A 4 16.79 20.46 34.60
CA LYS A 4 17.06 21.20 33.36
C LYS A 4 18.55 21.29 33.02
N ASP A 5 19.40 21.45 34.03
CA ASP A 5 20.86 21.55 33.86
C ASP A 5 21.49 20.19 33.52
N LYS A 6 20.90 19.08 34.01
CA LYS A 6 21.32 17.73 33.67
C LYS A 6 20.94 17.35 32.23
N TYR A 7 19.74 17.73 31.79
CA TYR A 7 19.30 17.50 30.41
C TYR A 7 20.14 18.27 29.39
N LYS A 8 20.44 19.55 29.64
CA LYS A 8 21.31 20.33 28.74
C LYS A 8 22.71 19.74 28.60
N LYS A 9 23.25 19.17 29.68
CA LYS A 9 24.57 18.55 29.68
C LYS A 9 24.61 17.20 28.94
N ALA A 10 23.52 16.44 28.97
CA ALA A 10 23.42 15.16 28.25
C ALA A 10 23.35 15.36 26.72
N PHE A 11 22.67 16.41 26.25
CA PHE A 11 22.51 16.68 24.81
C PHE A 11 23.66 17.51 24.21
N SER A 12 24.44 18.25 25.02
CA SER A 12 25.62 18.96 24.52
C SER A 12 26.77 18.06 24.08
N THR A 13 26.69 16.75 24.35
CA THR A 13 27.69 15.74 23.96
C THR A 13 27.34 15.06 22.63
N LEU A 14 26.11 15.25 22.12
CA LEU A 14 25.71 14.77 20.79
C LEU A 14 26.16 15.79 19.75
N HIS A 15 27.35 15.58 19.22
CA HIS A 15 27.75 16.19 17.95
C HIS A 15 27.05 15.38 16.86
N ALA A 16 26.01 15.93 16.23
CA ALA A 16 25.53 15.38 14.97
C ALA A 16 26.69 15.56 13.99
N SER A 17 27.37 14.47 13.62
CA SER A 17 28.47 14.52 12.67
C SER A 17 27.98 15.19 11.40
N ASP A 18 28.67 16.26 10.99
CA ASP A 18 28.42 16.96 9.74
C ASP A 18 28.38 15.97 8.56
N ASN A 19 27.38 16.18 7.70
CA ASN A 19 26.99 15.36 6.56
C ASN A 19 26.45 13.95 6.89
N ILE A 20 25.20 13.90 7.35
CA ILE A 20 24.31 12.86 6.84
C ILE A 20 23.87 13.35 5.46
N SER A 21 24.60 12.91 4.43
CA SER A 21 24.03 12.86 3.09
C SER A 21 22.81 11.96 3.19
N LEU A 22 21.61 12.56 3.23
CA LEU A 22 20.44 11.87 2.71
C LEU A 22 20.75 11.62 1.24
N GLU A 23 21.37 10.49 0.92
CA GLU A 23 21.40 9.99 -0.44
C GLU A 23 19.94 9.72 -0.82
N VAL A 24 19.42 10.65 -1.63
CA VAL A 24 18.03 10.74 -2.10
C VAL A 24 17.73 9.66 -3.16
N GLU A 25 18.52 8.60 -3.26
CA GLU A 25 18.47 7.67 -4.42
C GLU A 25 18.00 6.25 -4.08
N ILE A 26 17.71 5.94 -2.80
CA ILE A 26 17.20 4.61 -2.39
C ILE A 26 16.00 4.76 -1.42
N MET A 27 14.97 5.46 -1.87
CA MET A 27 13.61 5.32 -1.34
C MET A 27 12.76 4.58 -2.38
N GLU A 28 13.08 3.31 -2.63
CA GLU A 28 12.19 2.42 -3.38
C GLU A 28 11.02 2.01 -2.45
N LYS A 29 9.86 2.62 -2.66
CA LYS A 29 8.53 2.41 -2.04
C LYS A 29 8.52 1.55 -0.74
N ASN A 30 8.65 2.21 0.42
CA ASN A 30 8.29 1.61 1.71
C ASN A 30 6.79 1.89 1.99
N ARG A 31 5.93 0.88 1.89
CA ARG A 31 4.46 1.04 2.10
C ARG A 31 4.01 0.39 3.40
N HIS A 32 3.40 1.18 4.29
CA HIS A 32 2.76 0.68 5.52
C HIS A 32 1.24 0.80 5.40
N LEU A 33 0.55 -0.33 5.46
CA LEU A 33 -0.90 -0.43 5.26
C LEU A 33 -1.64 -0.57 6.60
N TYR A 34 -2.77 0.13 6.73
CA TYR A 34 -3.69 -0.02 7.85
C TYR A 34 -5.06 -0.45 7.33
N ARG A 35 -5.58 -1.58 7.80
CA ARG A 35 -6.90 -2.10 7.38
C ARG A 35 -7.79 -2.38 8.60
N MET A 36 -9.03 -1.94 8.60
CA MET A 36 -10.00 -2.39 9.61
C MET A 36 -10.58 -3.75 9.17
N LYS A 37 -10.42 -4.82 9.98
CA LYS A 37 -11.12 -6.09 9.75
C LYS A 37 -12.44 -6.04 10.54
N LYS A 38 -13.55 -5.67 9.88
CA LYS A 38 -14.88 -5.99 10.43
C LYS A 38 -15.15 -7.47 10.14
N VAL A 39 -15.37 -8.26 11.19
CA VAL A 39 -15.49 -9.72 11.08
C VAL A 39 -16.77 -10.08 10.31
N VAL A 40 -16.64 -10.56 9.07
CA VAL A 40 -17.62 -11.49 8.53
C VAL A 40 -17.35 -12.81 9.26
N ALA A 41 -18.30 -13.20 10.11
CA ALA A 41 -18.25 -14.39 10.95
C ALA A 41 -17.57 -15.57 10.25
N ALA A 42 -16.58 -16.14 10.93
CA ALA A 42 -15.80 -17.29 10.50
C ALA A 42 -16.69 -18.48 10.10
N CYS A 43 -16.88 -18.66 8.80
CA CYS A 43 -17.24 -19.96 8.23
C CYS A 43 -16.00 -20.47 7.49
N ALA A 44 -15.54 -21.63 7.95
CA ALA A 44 -14.42 -22.38 7.40
C ALA A 44 -14.46 -22.49 5.87
N ALA A 45 -13.29 -22.34 5.25
CA ALA A 45 -13.00 -22.64 3.85
C ALA A 45 -13.92 -21.95 2.82
N VAL A 46 -13.65 -20.67 2.55
CA VAL A 46 -13.91 -20.12 1.22
C VAL A 46 -12.58 -19.62 0.72
N ALA A 47 -12.01 -20.33 -0.26
CA ALA A 47 -11.03 -19.75 -1.16
C ALA A 47 -11.71 -18.54 -1.78
N VAL A 48 -11.39 -17.38 -1.23
CA VAL A 48 -11.85 -16.12 -1.76
C VAL A 48 -11.10 -15.96 -3.08
N VAL A 49 -11.73 -16.39 -4.16
CA VAL A 49 -11.30 -16.08 -5.52
C VAL A 49 -11.62 -14.60 -5.71
N PHE A 50 -10.71 -13.72 -5.29
CA PHE A 50 -10.69 -12.34 -5.75
C PHE A 50 -9.49 -12.21 -6.69
N GLY A 51 -9.74 -12.41 -7.98
CA GLY A 51 -8.82 -12.08 -9.06
C GLY A 51 -7.50 -12.87 -9.12
N SER A 52 -7.56 -14.19 -9.39
CA SER A 52 -6.46 -14.98 -9.98
C SER A 52 -5.06 -14.90 -9.34
N MET A 53 -4.95 -14.71 -8.02
CA MET A 53 -3.64 -14.85 -7.35
C MET A 53 -3.22 -16.31 -7.24
N THR A 54 -1.92 -16.59 -7.43
CA THR A 54 -1.34 -17.92 -7.18
C THR A 54 -0.11 -17.80 -6.29
N VAL A 55 0.04 -18.72 -5.34
CA VAL A 55 1.17 -18.73 -4.41
C VAL A 55 1.93 -20.05 -4.52
N ALA A 56 3.25 -19.97 -4.64
CA ALA A 56 4.16 -21.10 -4.51
C ALA A 56 5.15 -20.86 -3.38
N TYR A 57 5.47 -21.92 -2.64
CA TYR A 57 6.37 -21.87 -1.49
C TYR A 57 7.70 -22.54 -1.83
N ALA A 58 8.79 -21.86 -1.51
CA ALA A 58 10.14 -22.42 -1.58
C ALA A 58 10.87 -22.21 -0.24
N ALA A 59 11.48 -23.26 0.27
CA ALA A 59 12.42 -23.17 1.39
C ALA A 59 13.84 -23.16 0.81
N ASP A 60 14.59 -22.08 1.05
CA ASP A 60 16.00 -21.96 0.67
C ASP A 60 16.86 -21.73 1.93
N LEU A 61 18.18 -21.89 1.80
CA LEU A 61 19.18 -21.80 2.88
C LEU A 61 19.25 -20.41 3.54
N GLY A 62 18.57 -19.40 2.99
CA GLY A 62 18.51 -18.02 3.48
C GLY A 62 17.18 -17.59 4.12
N GLY A 63 16.17 -18.47 4.21
CA GLY A 63 14.88 -18.15 4.82
C GLY A 63 13.66 -18.63 4.02
N PHE A 64 12.48 -18.19 4.45
CA PHE A 64 11.21 -18.52 3.81
C PHE A 64 10.93 -17.54 2.65
N ARG A 65 10.85 -18.07 1.42
CA ARG A 65 10.57 -17.30 0.22
C ARG A 65 9.23 -17.73 -0.38
N LYS A 66 8.35 -16.76 -0.61
CA LYS A 66 7.10 -16.96 -1.34
C LYS A 66 7.26 -16.42 -2.75
N VAL A 67 6.74 -17.16 -3.73
CA VAL A 67 6.52 -16.64 -5.08
C VAL A 67 5.03 -16.40 -5.22
N ILE A 68 4.64 -15.12 -5.30
CA ILE A 68 3.24 -14.70 -5.41
C ILE A 68 3.04 -14.16 -6.82
N THR A 69 2.07 -14.68 -7.56
CA THR A 69 1.61 -14.05 -8.80
C THR A 69 0.38 -13.21 -8.48
N SER A 70 0.46 -11.91 -8.76
CA SER A 70 -0.57 -10.91 -8.46
C SER A 70 -0.71 -9.92 -9.60
N TRP A 71 -1.81 -9.18 -9.64
CA TRP A 71 -1.95 -8.03 -10.51
C TRP A 71 -1.03 -6.88 -10.09
N PHE A 72 -0.39 -6.25 -11.06
CA PHE A 72 0.41 -5.05 -10.97
C PHE A 72 0.19 -4.25 -12.25
N HIS A 73 -0.16 -2.97 -12.13
CA HIS A 73 -0.42 -2.09 -13.28
C HIS A 73 -1.42 -2.62 -14.33
N GLY A 74 -2.36 -3.47 -13.91
CA GLY A 74 -3.36 -4.08 -14.80
C GLY A 74 -2.95 -5.41 -15.45
N GLU A 75 -1.75 -5.92 -15.16
CA GLU A 75 -1.23 -7.20 -15.67
C GLU A 75 -0.78 -8.12 -14.53
N GLN A 76 -0.66 -9.43 -14.78
CA GLN A 76 -0.13 -10.34 -13.77
C GLN A 76 1.40 -10.26 -13.72
N ALA A 77 1.94 -9.90 -12.55
CA ALA A 77 3.35 -9.91 -12.24
C ALA A 77 3.67 -11.01 -11.22
N GLN A 78 4.87 -11.57 -11.32
CA GLN A 78 5.42 -12.50 -10.34
C GLN A 78 6.30 -11.75 -9.34
N TRP A 79 6.01 -11.93 -8.07
CA TRP A 79 6.65 -11.28 -6.94
C TRP A 79 7.42 -12.31 -6.14
N ASN A 80 8.70 -12.04 -5.91
CA ASN A 80 9.54 -12.82 -5.01
C ASN A 80 9.54 -12.15 -3.65
N VAL A 81 8.86 -12.76 -2.69
CA VAL A 81 8.59 -12.13 -1.39
C VAL A 81 9.35 -12.86 -0.28
N THR A 82 10.03 -12.09 0.55
CA THR A 82 10.79 -12.54 1.72
C THR A 82 10.23 -11.87 2.95
N GLU A 83 9.92 -12.65 3.98
CA GLU A 83 9.46 -12.13 5.27
C GLU A 83 10.65 -11.65 6.11
N ASN A 84 10.52 -10.46 6.70
CA ASN A 84 11.50 -9.85 7.60
C ASN A 84 11.12 -10.12 9.06
N GLU A 85 12.09 -9.98 9.98
CA GLU A 85 11.92 -10.27 11.41
C GLU A 85 10.80 -9.44 12.09
N THR A 86 10.39 -8.32 11.50
CA THR A 86 9.40 -7.38 12.05
C THR A 86 7.98 -7.57 11.49
N GLY A 87 7.72 -8.65 10.73
CA GLY A 87 6.41 -8.87 10.09
C GLY A 87 6.15 -7.98 8.88
N SER A 88 7.20 -7.32 8.37
CA SER A 88 7.20 -6.70 7.04
C SER A 88 7.75 -7.68 6.01
N TYR A 89 7.55 -7.37 4.73
CA TYR A 89 7.99 -8.19 3.62
C TYR A 89 8.81 -7.35 2.66
N SER A 90 9.95 -7.88 2.23
CA SER A 90 10.69 -7.36 1.08
C SER A 90 10.25 -8.14 -0.16
N TYR A 91 10.10 -7.46 -1.29
CA TYR A 91 9.67 -8.09 -2.52
C TYR A 91 10.48 -7.60 -3.72
N THR A 92 10.61 -8.46 -4.72
CA THR A 92 11.13 -8.07 -6.04
C THR A 92 10.21 -8.53 -7.15
N TYR A 93 10.10 -7.74 -8.20
CA TYR A 93 9.38 -8.10 -9.43
C TYR A 93 10.18 -7.65 -10.65
N THR A 94 9.85 -8.21 -11.81
CA THR A 94 10.45 -7.81 -13.09
C THR A 94 9.35 -7.20 -13.95
N ASP A 95 9.61 -6.01 -14.48
CA ASP A 95 8.66 -5.31 -15.34
C ASP A 95 8.69 -5.83 -16.79
N GLU A 96 7.86 -5.22 -17.64
CA GLU A 96 7.76 -5.57 -19.06
C GLU A 96 9.07 -5.34 -19.85
N ASN A 97 9.94 -4.46 -19.36
CA ASN A 97 11.24 -4.14 -19.97
C ASN A 97 12.34 -5.11 -19.52
N GLY A 98 12.02 -6.03 -18.60
CA GLY A 98 12.99 -6.95 -18.00
C GLY A 98 13.82 -6.32 -16.90
N GLU A 99 13.46 -5.12 -16.44
CA GLU A 99 14.12 -4.44 -15.32
C GLU A 99 13.61 -5.02 -14.00
N MET A 100 14.53 -5.28 -13.08
CA MET A 100 14.21 -5.78 -11.75
C MET A 100 13.99 -4.61 -10.81
N HIS A 101 12.84 -4.61 -10.15
CA HIS A 101 12.45 -3.64 -9.15
C HIS A 101 12.42 -4.32 -7.78
N GLU A 102 12.87 -3.60 -6.75
CA GLU A 102 12.78 -4.02 -5.36
C GLU A 102 11.85 -3.10 -4.59
N GLY A 103 11.28 -3.61 -3.50
CA GLY A 103 10.43 -2.82 -2.62
C GLY A 103 10.19 -3.50 -1.29
N SER A 104 9.56 -2.79 -0.36
CA SER A 104 9.14 -3.38 0.89
C SER A 104 7.75 -2.91 1.31
N GLY A 105 7.00 -3.83 1.92
CA GLY A 105 5.63 -3.61 2.32
C GLY A 105 5.32 -4.29 3.62
N GLY A 106 4.45 -3.68 4.42
CA GLY A 106 3.91 -4.28 5.62
C GLY A 106 2.55 -3.70 5.91
N GLY A 107 1.87 -4.28 6.89
CA GLY A 107 0.66 -3.68 7.40
C GLY A 107 0.04 -4.49 8.51
N VAL A 108 -0.92 -3.86 9.16
CA VAL A 108 -1.71 -4.47 10.22
C VAL A 108 -3.19 -4.31 9.92
N ALA A 109 -3.94 -5.34 10.28
CA ALA A 109 -5.37 -5.30 10.41
C ALA A 109 -5.76 -5.00 11.86
N ILE A 110 -6.74 -4.13 12.08
CA ILE A 110 -7.31 -3.87 13.40
C ILE A 110 -8.54 -4.74 13.59
N ASP A 111 -8.56 -5.54 14.66
CA ASP A 111 -9.70 -6.37 15.08
C ASP A 111 -10.73 -5.56 15.89
N GLU A 112 -11.90 -6.12 16.17
CA GLU A 112 -13.01 -5.44 16.88
C GLU A 112 -12.65 -5.01 18.30
N ASP A 113 -11.72 -5.70 18.95
CA ASP A 113 -11.19 -5.35 20.27
C ASP A 113 -10.06 -4.30 20.23
N GLY A 114 -9.72 -3.82 19.02
CA GLY A 114 -8.67 -2.85 18.75
C GLY A 114 -7.27 -3.47 18.69
N SER A 115 -7.13 -4.79 18.73
CA SER A 115 -5.84 -5.45 18.57
C SER A 115 -5.34 -5.43 17.12
N GLU A 116 -4.02 -5.36 16.95
CA GLU A 116 -3.37 -5.37 15.65
C GLU A 116 -2.96 -6.79 15.25
N ILE A 117 -3.37 -7.21 14.05
CA ILE A 117 -3.04 -8.49 13.43
C ILE A 117 -2.19 -8.20 12.19
N PRO A 118 -0.93 -8.66 12.10
CA PRO A 118 -0.11 -8.41 10.92
C PRO A 118 -0.76 -8.99 9.67
N LEU A 119 -0.68 -8.24 8.56
CA LEU A 119 -1.16 -8.70 7.26
C LEU A 119 -0.25 -9.82 6.72
N SER A 120 -0.85 -10.78 6.01
CA SER A 120 -0.08 -11.79 5.30
C SER A 120 0.65 -11.19 4.09
N ALA A 121 1.71 -11.85 3.61
CA ALA A 121 2.42 -11.43 2.40
C ALA A 121 1.47 -11.25 1.20
N GLU A 122 0.48 -12.12 1.06
CA GLU A 122 -0.55 -12.08 0.04
C GLU A 122 -1.40 -10.81 0.17
N GLU A 123 -1.93 -10.54 1.38
CA GLU A 123 -2.70 -9.31 1.66
C GLU A 123 -1.86 -8.04 1.40
N VAL A 124 -0.55 -8.07 1.69
CA VAL A 124 0.35 -6.94 1.41
C VAL A 124 0.55 -6.78 -0.10
N MET A 125 0.83 -7.86 -0.85
CA MET A 125 1.07 -7.78 -2.30
C MET A 125 -0.19 -7.38 -3.09
N GLU A 126 -1.38 -7.83 -2.67
CA GLU A 126 -2.66 -7.35 -3.22
C GLU A 126 -2.76 -5.84 -3.13
N ASN A 127 -2.44 -5.29 -1.96
CA ASN A 127 -2.51 -3.86 -1.74
C ASN A 127 -1.40 -3.10 -2.45
N VAL A 128 -0.19 -3.66 -2.54
CA VAL A 128 0.90 -3.06 -3.33
C VAL A 128 0.47 -2.93 -4.79
N GLY A 129 -0.18 -3.96 -5.36
CA GLY A 129 -0.69 -3.92 -6.73
C GLY A 129 -1.89 -2.99 -6.96
N ASN A 130 -2.67 -2.71 -5.92
CA ASN A 130 -3.77 -1.75 -5.96
C ASN A 130 -3.28 -0.37 -5.48
N GLU A 131 -2.96 0.51 -6.43
CA GLU A 131 -2.32 1.79 -6.12
C GLU A 131 -2.80 2.95 -7.00
N VAL A 132 -2.41 4.15 -6.57
CA VAL A 132 -2.59 5.39 -7.31
C VAL A 132 -1.23 5.91 -7.70
N GLU A 133 -1.04 6.19 -8.98
CA GLU A 133 0.21 6.74 -9.52
C GLU A 133 -0.06 7.94 -10.41
N THR A 134 0.92 8.84 -10.50
CA THR A 134 0.92 9.93 -11.47
C THR A 134 1.95 9.62 -12.54
N ASP A 135 1.55 9.67 -13.81
CA ASP A 135 2.47 9.51 -14.93
C ASP A 135 3.22 10.81 -15.25
N GLU A 136 4.16 10.74 -16.19
CA GLU A 136 4.99 11.90 -16.60
C GLU A 136 4.16 13.04 -17.21
N ASP A 137 3.00 12.74 -17.77
CA ASP A 137 2.07 13.72 -18.35
C ASP A 137 1.15 14.36 -17.29
N GLY A 138 1.26 13.93 -16.03
CA GLY A 138 0.45 14.41 -14.92
C GLY A 138 -0.91 13.74 -14.80
N ASN A 139 -1.17 12.66 -15.55
CA ASN A 139 -2.39 11.89 -15.36
C ASN A 139 -2.30 11.04 -14.11
N ILE A 140 -3.39 11.01 -13.35
CA ILE A 140 -3.53 10.20 -12.14
C ILE A 140 -4.27 8.92 -12.51
N TRP A 141 -3.61 7.78 -12.28
CA TRP A 141 -4.11 6.45 -12.58
C TRP A 141 -4.44 5.71 -11.30
N PHE A 142 -5.63 5.11 -11.26
CA PHE A 142 -6.00 4.14 -10.23
C PHE A 142 -5.95 2.73 -10.82
N TYR A 143 -5.18 1.86 -10.15
CA TYR A 143 -5.04 0.44 -10.48
C TYR A 143 -5.79 -0.41 -9.47
N TYR A 144 -6.61 -1.32 -9.97
CA TYR A 144 -7.33 -2.29 -9.15
C TYR A 144 -7.42 -3.63 -9.89
N TYR A 145 -6.63 -4.61 -9.46
CA TYR A 145 -6.46 -5.89 -10.16
C TYR A 145 -6.17 -5.68 -11.66
N ASP A 146 -7.04 -6.20 -12.55
CA ASP A 146 -6.94 -6.08 -14.01
C ASP A 146 -7.50 -4.76 -14.56
N LYS A 147 -7.88 -3.83 -13.68
CA LYS A 147 -8.48 -2.54 -14.05
C LYS A 147 -7.47 -1.41 -13.88
N LYS A 148 -7.54 -0.48 -14.83
CA LYS A 148 -6.79 0.77 -14.87
C LYS A 148 -7.75 1.89 -15.24
N PHE A 149 -7.82 2.93 -14.41
CA PHE A 149 -8.70 4.08 -14.62
C PHE A 149 -7.89 5.37 -14.57
N ASN A 150 -8.07 6.25 -15.57
CA ASN A 150 -7.61 7.63 -15.47
C ASN A 150 -8.63 8.40 -14.63
N ILE A 151 -8.20 8.89 -13.47
CA ILE A 151 -9.06 9.58 -12.50
C ILE A 151 -8.72 11.07 -12.36
N THR A 152 -7.86 11.60 -13.24
CA THR A 152 -7.36 12.99 -13.18
C THR A 152 -8.49 14.01 -13.10
N ASP A 153 -9.52 13.84 -13.94
CA ASP A 153 -10.65 14.77 -14.02
C ASP A 153 -11.75 14.49 -12.98
N LEU A 154 -11.53 13.54 -12.06
CA LEU A 154 -12.50 13.16 -11.03
C LEU A 154 -12.23 13.80 -9.66
N PHE A 155 -11.13 14.55 -9.52
CA PHE A 155 -10.80 15.27 -8.30
C PHE A 155 -11.68 16.52 -8.13
N ASP A 156 -12.17 16.73 -6.92
CA ASP A 156 -12.94 17.91 -6.55
C ASP A 156 -12.05 19.12 -6.19
N GLU A 157 -12.68 20.24 -5.82
CA GLU A 157 -11.99 21.46 -5.39
C GLU A 157 -11.13 21.28 -4.12
N ASN A 158 -11.33 20.19 -3.38
CA ASN A 158 -10.59 19.86 -2.17
C ASN A 158 -9.44 18.87 -2.42
N ASP A 159 -9.18 18.50 -3.68
CA ASP A 159 -8.19 17.50 -4.07
C ASP A 159 -8.55 16.08 -3.56
N VAL A 160 -9.85 15.77 -3.63
CA VAL A 160 -10.42 14.46 -3.28
C VAL A 160 -11.20 13.90 -4.47
N CYS A 161 -10.88 12.67 -4.87
CA CYS A 161 -11.65 11.90 -5.84
C CYS A 161 -12.46 10.83 -5.10
N LYS A 162 -13.79 10.84 -5.29
CA LYS A 162 -14.71 9.80 -4.81
C LYS A 162 -15.37 9.15 -6.01
N ALA A 163 -15.08 7.87 -6.24
CA ALA A 163 -15.57 7.18 -7.41
C ALA A 163 -15.87 5.71 -7.12
N ALA A 164 -16.64 5.10 -8.02
CA ALA A 164 -17.03 3.71 -7.94
C ALA A 164 -16.96 3.05 -9.31
N PHE A 165 -16.70 1.75 -9.36
CA PHE A 165 -16.68 0.94 -10.58
C PHE A 165 -17.23 -0.46 -10.30
N GLU A 166 -17.69 -1.15 -11.34
CA GLU A 166 -18.14 -2.54 -11.22
C GLU A 166 -16.97 -3.51 -11.42
N TYR A 167 -16.83 -4.46 -10.50
CA TYR A 167 -15.83 -5.52 -10.55
C TYR A 167 -16.45 -6.85 -10.13
N GLU A 168 -16.39 -7.86 -11.01
CA GLU A 168 -16.94 -9.19 -10.77
C GLU A 168 -18.40 -9.19 -10.24
N GLY A 169 -19.22 -8.25 -10.74
CA GLY A 169 -20.63 -8.12 -10.38
C GLY A 169 -20.89 -7.45 -9.02
N LYS A 170 -19.88 -6.80 -8.45
CA LYS A 170 -20.00 -5.96 -7.24
C LYS A 170 -19.50 -4.55 -7.54
N THR A 171 -20.13 -3.57 -6.91
CA THR A 171 -19.64 -2.20 -6.90
C THR A 171 -18.48 -2.06 -5.92
N VAL A 172 -17.35 -1.55 -6.39
CA VAL A 172 -16.22 -1.13 -5.56
C VAL A 172 -16.23 0.39 -5.47
N TYR A 173 -16.21 0.91 -4.25
CA TYR A 173 -16.11 2.33 -3.94
C TYR A 173 -14.69 2.65 -3.52
N PHE A 174 -14.15 3.77 -3.98
CA PHE A 174 -12.82 4.22 -3.60
C PHE A 174 -12.76 5.73 -3.40
N VAL A 175 -11.82 6.14 -2.55
CA VAL A 175 -11.50 7.52 -2.23
C VAL A 175 -10.00 7.71 -2.40
N VAL A 176 -9.64 8.69 -3.22
CA VAL A 176 -8.26 9.14 -3.41
C VAL A 176 -8.15 10.57 -2.90
N GLY A 177 -7.20 10.82 -2.00
CA GLY A 177 -6.95 12.16 -1.48
C GLY A 177 -5.50 12.56 -1.72
N GLY A 178 -5.27 13.77 -2.24
CA GLY A 178 -3.92 14.32 -2.30
C GLY A 178 -3.36 14.48 -0.88
N MET A 179 -2.15 13.97 -0.62
CA MET A 179 -1.52 14.14 0.68
C MET A 179 -1.10 15.60 0.87
N LYS A 180 -1.58 16.23 1.96
CA LYS A 180 -1.25 17.62 2.32
C LYS A 180 -0.44 17.66 3.62
N GLY A 181 0.67 18.39 3.62
CA GLY A 181 1.52 18.60 4.80
C GLY A 181 2.98 18.86 4.44
N GLU A 182 3.77 19.39 5.38
CA GLU A 182 5.21 19.68 5.16
C GLU A 182 6.05 18.44 4.83
N THR A 183 5.57 17.25 5.19
CA THR A 183 6.22 15.96 4.92
C THR A 183 5.56 15.17 3.79
N ALA A 184 4.55 15.74 3.12
CA ALA A 184 3.89 15.07 2.02
C ALA A 184 4.83 15.03 0.81
N VAL A 185 5.02 13.84 0.23
CA VAL A 185 5.78 13.69 -1.01
C VAL A 185 4.89 14.20 -2.15
N PRO A 186 5.33 15.17 -2.97
CA PRO A 186 4.56 15.60 -4.13
C PRO A 186 4.20 14.41 -5.03
N GLY A 187 2.93 14.29 -5.43
CA GLY A 187 2.44 13.14 -6.20
C GLY A 187 2.07 11.91 -5.34
N SER A 188 2.14 12.00 -4.00
CA SER A 188 1.62 10.95 -3.12
C SER A 188 0.13 11.14 -2.80
N TYR A 189 -0.63 10.05 -2.89
CA TYR A 189 -2.07 10.03 -2.62
C TYR A 189 -2.37 9.02 -1.51
N SER A 190 -3.35 9.34 -0.67
CA SER A 190 -4.04 8.33 0.14
C SER A 190 -5.02 7.57 -0.74
N LEU A 191 -5.17 6.26 -0.49
CA LEU A 191 -6.13 5.42 -1.17
C LEU A 191 -6.92 4.62 -0.12
N GLU A 192 -8.23 4.74 -0.15
CA GLU A 192 -9.17 3.90 0.59
C GLU A 192 -10.15 3.28 -0.40
N TYR A 193 -10.44 1.99 -0.27
CA TYR A 193 -11.45 1.34 -1.11
C TYR A 193 -12.17 0.22 -0.37
N GLY A 194 -13.38 -0.12 -0.83
CA GLY A 194 -14.21 -1.16 -0.23
C GLY A 194 -15.46 -1.46 -1.04
N MET A 195 -16.18 -2.50 -0.61
CA MET A 195 -17.46 -2.91 -1.22
C MET A 195 -18.68 -2.54 -0.35
N GLU A 196 -18.46 -1.95 0.83
CA GLU A 196 -19.54 -1.38 1.65
C GLU A 196 -20.02 -0.08 1.01
N VAL A 197 -21.34 0.09 0.89
CA VAL A 197 -21.93 1.32 0.36
C VAL A 197 -21.63 2.48 1.32
N PRO A 198 -20.91 3.54 0.88
CA PRO A 198 -20.62 4.71 1.70
C PRO A 198 -21.92 5.43 2.12
N GLN A 199 -21.89 6.11 3.27
CA GLN A 199 -23.05 6.88 3.73
C GLN A 199 -23.38 8.06 2.81
N ASP A 200 -22.37 8.59 2.12
CA ASP A 200 -22.41 9.74 1.23
C ASP A 200 -22.26 9.32 -0.25
N VAL A 201 -22.82 8.16 -0.60
CA VAL A 201 -22.72 7.54 -1.94
C VAL A 201 -23.17 8.46 -3.08
N GLU A 202 -24.04 9.42 -2.82
CA GLU A 202 -24.45 10.45 -3.78
C GLU A 202 -23.31 11.33 -4.29
N ASN A 203 -22.19 11.38 -3.56
CA ASN A 203 -20.99 12.12 -3.93
C ASN A 203 -19.99 11.27 -4.73
N TYR A 204 -20.29 10.00 -4.99
CA TYR A 204 -19.41 9.10 -5.75
C TYR A 204 -19.74 9.13 -7.24
N THR A 205 -18.71 9.31 -8.07
CA THR A 205 -18.85 9.22 -9.53
C THR A 205 -18.72 7.77 -10.00
N MET A 206 -19.75 7.26 -10.67
CA MET A 206 -19.73 5.91 -11.24
C MET A 206 -18.92 5.88 -12.55
N ILE A 207 -17.74 5.26 -12.50
CA ILE A 207 -16.90 4.95 -13.66
C ILE A 207 -17.54 3.77 -14.42
N ARG A 208 -17.64 3.92 -15.75
CA ARG A 208 -18.25 2.94 -16.64
C ARG A 208 -17.23 2.11 -17.39
#